data_AF-A0A9D6KYI5-F1
#
_entry.id   AF-A0A9D6KYI5-F1
#
_cell.length_a   1.000
_cell.length_b   1.000
_cell.length_c   1.000
_cell.angle_alpha   90.00
_cell.angle_beta   90.00
_cell.angle_gamma   90.00
#
_symmetry.space_group_name_H-M   'P 1'
#
loop_
_entity.id
_entity.type
_entity.pdbx_description
1 polymer ?
#
loop_
_entity_poly.entity_id
_entity_poly.type
_entity_poly.pdbx_seq_one_letter_code
_entity_poly.pdbx_strand_id
1 'polypeptide(L)'
;MGKPSAVEDRRIQKTRQLLHDALASLIREKPYDAISVSDVLERANVGRSTFYMHFRDKDELLASGIRAIVRAGGPADGAAPTEGLLSFSLP
;
A
#
# COMPACT_ATOMS: atom_id res chain seq x y z
N MET A 1 -19.39 10.36 -18.44
CA MET A 1 -18.32 10.53 -17.43
C MET A 1 -17.02 10.84 -18.13
N GLY A 2 -16.51 12.07 -18.04
CA GLY A 2 -15.21 12.45 -18.62
C GLY A 2 -14.09 11.76 -17.84
N LYS A 3 -13.08 11.23 -18.54
CA LYS A 3 -11.90 10.66 -17.91
C LYS A 3 -11.18 11.77 -17.10
N PRO A 4 -10.68 11.49 -15.88
CA PRO A 4 -9.92 12.46 -15.13
C PRO A 4 -8.73 12.95 -15.96
N SER A 5 -8.40 14.23 -15.83
CA SER A 5 -7.25 14.81 -16.51
C SER A 5 -5.95 14.24 -15.92
N ALA A 6 -4.89 14.16 -16.72
CA ALA A 6 -3.58 13.67 -16.26
C ALA A 6 -3.02 14.46 -15.05
N VAL A 7 -3.46 15.71 -14.86
CA VAL A 7 -3.11 16.55 -13.70
C VAL A 7 -3.84 16.09 -12.43
N GLU A 8 -5.10 15.71 -12.59
CA GLU A 8 -5.94 15.21 -11.49
C GLU A 8 -5.47 13.84 -11.01
N ASP A 9 -5.11 12.95 -11.93
CA ASP A 9 -4.51 11.65 -11.61
C ASP A 9 -3.22 11.81 -10.78
N ARG A 10 -2.35 12.76 -11.14
CA ARG A 10 -1.12 13.06 -10.39
C ARG A 10 -1.40 13.58 -8.98
N ARG A 11 -2.43 14.42 -8.81
CA ARG A 11 -2.84 14.92 -7.50
C ARG A 11 -3.35 13.78 -6.61
N ILE A 12 -4.19 12.91 -7.16
CA ILE A 12 -4.71 11.73 -6.46
C ILE A 12 -3.56 10.82 -6.02
N GLN A 13 -2.62 10.53 -6.92
CA GLN A 13 -1.45 9.69 -6.59
C GLN A 13 -0.59 10.33 -5.49
N LYS A 14 -0.35 11.65 -5.56
CA LYS A 14 0.41 12.38 -4.55
C LYS A 14 -0.24 12.30 -3.17
N THR A 15 -1.56 12.52 -3.08
CA THR A 15 -2.28 12.41 -1.81
C THR A 15 -2.23 11.00 -1.24
N ARG A 16 -2.42 9.97 -2.07
CA ARG A 16 -2.31 8.58 -1.64
C ARG A 16 -0.92 8.27 -1.09
N GLN A 17 0.13 8.74 -1.77
CA GLN A 17 1.51 8.56 -1.31
C GLN A 17 1.74 9.20 0.06
N LEU A 18 1.32 10.47 0.24
CA LEU A 18 1.46 11.16 1.54
C LEU A 18 0.77 10.40 2.68
N LEU A 19 -0.42 9.86 2.44
CA LEU A 19 -1.16 9.08 3.42
C LEU A 19 -0.46 7.74 3.74
N HIS A 20 0.09 7.05 2.74
CA HIS A 20 0.86 5.83 2.95
C HIS A 20 2.13 6.09 3.75
N ASP A 21 2.88 7.14 3.40
CA ASP A 21 4.13 7.51 4.08
C ASP A 21 3.87 7.89 5.54
N ALA A 22 2.78 8.64 5.79
CA ALA A 22 2.33 9.01 7.13
C ALA A 22 2.00 7.79 7.99
N LEU A 23 1.22 6.85 7.45
CA LEU A 23 0.87 5.62 8.17
C LEU A 23 2.12 4.76 8.43
N ALA A 24 3.00 4.61 7.44
CA ALA A 24 4.24 3.85 7.59
C ALA A 24 5.15 4.46 8.66
N SER A 25 5.22 5.80 8.76
CA SER A 25 5.99 6.44 9.84
C SER A 25 5.39 6.15 11.20
N LEU A 26 4.08 6.30 11.34
CA LEU A 26 3.38 6.06 12.60
C LEU A 26 3.53 4.62 13.11
N ILE A 27 3.51 3.63 12.21
CA ILE A 27 3.70 2.22 12.56
C ILE A 27 5.10 1.96 13.14
N ARG A 28 6.11 2.73 12.73
CA ARG A 28 7.47 2.63 13.31
C ARG A 28 7.56 3.26 14.70
N GLU A 29 6.63 4.16 15.03
CA GLU A 29 6.63 4.92 16.28
C GLU A 29 5.75 4.28 17.36
N LYS A 30 4.61 3.68 16.98
CA LYS A 30 3.63 3.09 17.90
C LYS A 30 2.89 1.90 17.27
N PRO A 31 2.33 0.98 18.07
CA PRO A 31 1.57 -0.16 17.53
C PRO A 31 0.38 0.30 16.69
N TYR A 32 0.08 -0.46 15.62
CA TYR A 32 -0.95 -0.11 14.64
C TYR A 32 -2.33 0.14 15.27
N ASP A 33 -2.69 -0.64 16.28
CA ASP A 33 -3.98 -0.51 16.97
C ASP A 33 -4.13 0.84 17.69
N ALA A 34 -3.02 1.44 18.14
CA ALA A 34 -2.98 2.76 18.75
C ALA A 34 -2.93 3.92 17.73
N ILE A 35 -2.89 3.63 16.43
CA ILE A 35 -2.94 4.63 15.37
C ILE A 35 -4.41 4.91 15.02
N SER A 36 -4.82 6.16 15.11
CA SER A 36 -6.12 6.64 14.64
C SER A 36 -6.04 7.22 13.23
N VAL A 37 -7.17 7.31 12.54
CA VAL A 37 -7.24 8.04 11.26
C VAL A 37 -6.79 9.49 11.45
N SER A 38 -7.16 10.15 12.55
CA SER A 38 -6.75 11.53 12.85
C SER A 38 -5.23 11.68 12.92
N ASP A 39 -4.51 10.75 13.55
CA ASP A 39 -3.04 10.78 13.61
C ASP A 39 -2.42 10.79 12.20
N VAL A 40 -2.98 9.97 11.30
CA VAL A 40 -2.52 9.87 9.91
C VAL A 40 -2.79 11.16 9.15
N LEU A 41 -3.98 11.75 9.32
CA LEU A 41 -4.36 13.02 8.68
C LEU A 41 -3.44 14.17 9.11
N GLU A 42 -3.17 14.26 10.42
CA GLU A 42 -2.27 15.26 10.99
C GLU A 42 -0.84 15.10 10.45
N ARG A 43 -0.32 13.87 10.42
CA ARG A 43 1.03 13.60 9.89
C ARG A 43 1.14 13.91 8.39
N ALA A 44 0.13 13.52 7.61
CA ALA A 44 0.13 13.69 6.16
C ALA A 44 -0.16 15.14 5.75
N ASN A 45 -0.66 15.98 6.67
CA ASN A 45 -1.22 17.29 6.38
C ASN A 45 -2.32 17.23 5.30
N VAL A 46 -3.24 16.28 5.45
CA VAL A 46 -4.35 16.02 4.51
C VAL A 46 -5.68 16.18 5.22
N GLY A 47 -6.63 16.86 4.56
CA GLY A 47 -7.97 17.05 5.09
C GLY A 47 -8.76 15.74 5.17
N ARG A 48 -9.65 15.66 6.16
CA ARG A 48 -10.53 14.50 6.40
C ARG A 48 -11.36 14.12 5.18
N SER A 49 -11.98 15.10 4.50
CA SER A 49 -12.78 14.83 3.30
C SER A 49 -11.95 14.21 2.18
N THR A 50 -10.71 14.67 2.00
CA THR A 50 -9.78 14.12 1.00
C THR A 50 -9.41 12.68 1.32
N PHE A 51 -9.22 12.33 2.58
CA PHE A 51 -8.98 10.93 2.97
C PHE A 51 -10.15 10.04 2.60
N TYR A 52 -11.38 10.43 2.95
CA TYR A 52 -12.57 9.62 2.68
C TYR A 52 -12.96 9.54 1.20
N MET A 53 -12.40 10.40 0.34
CA MET A 53 -12.48 10.22 -1.11
C MET A 53 -11.60 9.06 -1.62
N HIS A 54 -10.61 8.63 -0.84
CA HIS A 54 -9.63 7.61 -1.25
C HIS A 54 -9.71 6.31 -0.46
N PHE A 55 -10.10 6.39 0.83
CA PHE A 55 -10.08 5.28 1.77
C PHE A 55 -11.25 5.39 2.76
N ARG A 56 -11.88 4.26 3.10
CA ARG A 56 -12.96 4.17 4.09
C ARG A 56 -12.45 4.23 5.51
N ASP A 57 -11.25 3.71 5.75
CA ASP A 57 -10.65 3.59 7.08
C ASP A 57 -9.13 3.36 6.98
N LYS A 58 -8.46 3.21 8.13
CA LYS A 58 -7.02 2.97 8.21
C LYS A 58 -6.61 1.57 7.70
N ASP A 59 -7.51 0.60 7.73
CA ASP A 59 -7.25 -0.78 7.27
C ASP A 59 -7.22 -0.82 5.74
N GLU A 60 -8.14 -0.10 5.08
CA GLU A 60 -8.14 0.05 3.62
C GLU A 60 -6.88 0.79 3.14
N LEU A 61 -6.44 1.83 3.88
CA LEU A 61 -5.18 2.51 3.62
C LEU A 61 -3.99 1.54 3.72
N LEU A 62 -3.91 0.75 4.79
CA LEU A 62 -2.84 -0.24 5.00
C LEU A 62 -2.84 -1.27 3.87
N ALA A 63 -3.99 -1.89 3.61
CA ALA A 63 -4.13 -2.92 2.59
C ALA A 63 -3.80 -2.39 1.18
N SER A 64 -4.15 -1.14 0.87
CA SER A 64 -3.76 -0.47 -0.37
C SER A 64 -2.24 -0.31 -0.48
N GLY A 65 -1.57 0.07 0.60
CA GLY A 65 -0.11 0.21 0.64
C GLY A 65 0.59 -1.14 0.41
N ILE A 66 0.14 -2.19 1.09
CA ILE A 66 0.65 -3.55 0.92
C ILE A 66 0.47 -4.01 -0.53
N ARG A 67 -0.72 -3.83 -1.13
CA ARG A 67 -0.97 -4.17 -2.53
C ARG A 67 -0.03 -3.43 -3.49
N ALA A 68 0.30 -2.18 -3.21
CA ALA A 68 1.23 -1.41 -4.03
C ALA A 68 2.65 -1.99 -3.96
N ILE A 69 3.11 -2.37 -2.77
CA ILE A 69 4.42 -3.00 -2.56
C ILE A 69 4.50 -4.36 -3.23
N VAL A 70 3.49 -5.22 -3.02
CA VAL A 70 3.41 -6.57 -3.63
C VAL A 70 3.31 -6.52 -5.15
N ARG A 71 2.75 -5.45 -5.73
CA ARG A 71 2.72 -5.28 -7.19
C ARG A 71 4.05 -4.73 -7.73
N ALA A 72 4.74 -3.89 -6.95
CA ALA A 72 6.02 -3.28 -7.33
C ALA A 72 7.20 -4.26 -7.19
N GLY A 73 7.18 -5.08 -6.14
CA GLY A 73 8.03 -6.25 -6.01
C GLY A 73 7.27 -7.46 -6.53
N GLY A 74 7.47 -7.84 -7.80
CA GLY A 74 7.16 -9.21 -8.25
C GLY A 74 7.73 -10.24 -7.25
N PRO A 75 7.20 -11.48 -7.21
CA PRO A 75 7.31 -12.40 -6.08
C PRO A 75 8.72 -12.36 -5.47
N ALA A 76 8.85 -11.64 -4.35
CA ALA A 76 10.09 -11.54 -3.61
C ALA A 76 10.25 -12.85 -2.83
N ASP A 77 10.81 -13.83 -3.54
CA ASP A 77 11.37 -15.11 -3.11
C ASP A 77 10.43 -16.10 -2.40
N GLY A 78 10.33 -17.31 -2.98
CA GLY A 78 9.89 -18.47 -2.22
C GLY A 78 9.26 -19.66 -2.95
N ALA A 79 9.75 -20.05 -4.13
CA ALA A 79 9.91 -21.45 -4.57
C ALA A 79 10.23 -21.46 -6.06
N ALA A 80 11.47 -21.83 -6.39
CA ALA A 80 11.79 -22.30 -7.73
C ALA A 80 10.78 -23.38 -8.14
N PRO A 81 10.32 -23.43 -9.40
CA PRO A 81 9.76 -24.67 -9.90
C PRO A 81 10.87 -25.71 -9.78
N THR A 82 10.76 -26.63 -8.82
CA THR A 82 11.55 -27.86 -8.77
C THR A 82 11.10 -28.80 -9.89
N GLU A 83 11.03 -28.29 -11.12
CA GLU A 83 10.94 -29.08 -12.33
C GLU A 83 12.36 -29.40 -12.77
N GLY A 84 12.95 -30.38 -12.09
CA GLY A 84 14.31 -30.83 -12.39
C GLY A 84 14.89 -31.89 -11.47
N LEU A 85 14.21 -32.23 -10.36
CA LEU A 85 14.69 -33.26 -9.43
C LEU A 85 13.91 -34.58 -9.53
N LEU A 86 13.58 -34.98 -10.76
CA LEU A 86 13.19 -36.35 -11.10
C LEU A 86 14.20 -36.99 -12.08
N SER A 87 15.46 -36.56 -12.05
CA SER A 87 16.57 -37.35 -12.60
C SER A 87 17.16 -38.25 -11.50
N PHE A 88 16.29 -38.98 -10.81
CA PHE A 88 16.72 -40.18 -10.10
C PHE A 88 16.45 -41.36 -11.02
N SER A 89 17.55 -41.79 -11.62
CA SER A 89 17.79 -43.11 -12.21
C SER A 89 16.88 -44.21 -11.69
N LEU A 90 16.29 -44.97 -12.61
CA LEU A 90 15.87 -46.35 -12.37
C LEU A 90 16.13 -47.18 -13.64
N PRO A 91 16.39 -48.49 -13.45
CA PRO A 91 17.42 -49.30 -14.12
C PRO A 91 17.09 -49.82 -15.52
#